data_AF-V4JNB0-F1
#
_entry.id   AF-V4JNB0-F1
#
_cell.length_a   1.000
_cell.length_b   1.000
_cell.length_c   1.000
_cell.angle_alpha   90.00
_cell.angle_beta   90.00
_cell.angle_gamma   90.00
#
_symmetry.space_group_name_H-M   'P 1'
#
loop_
_entity.id
_entity.type
_entity.pdbx_description
1 polymer ?
#
loop_
_entity_poly.entity_id
_entity_poly.type
_entity_poly.pdbx_seq_one_letter_code
_entity_poly.pdbx_strand_id
1 'polypeptide(L)' 'MWLIYKTELDFLKSRDAALTLSFAERVAEQKDKRHLVFASARFVPNKMLLPLGVEYAPLPFALYRFEKE' A
#
# COMPACT_ATOMS: atom_id res chain seq x y z
N MET A 1 -8.19 6.53 4.54
CA MET A 1 -7.60 6.19 3.22
C MET A 1 -6.13 6.56 3.26
N TRP A 2 -5.26 5.69 2.75
CA TRP A 2 -3.80 5.82 2.83
C TRP A 2 -3.16 5.55 1.48
N LEU A 3 -2.04 6.21 1.19
CA LEU A 3 -1.31 6.09 -0.05
C LEU A 3 0.19 5.95 0.24
N ILE A 4 0.78 4.81 -0.15
CA ILE A 4 2.22 4.59 -0.14
C ILE A 4 2.73 4.91 -1.56
N TYR A 5 3.19 6.14 -1.76
CA TYR A 5 3.59 6.62 -3.08
C TYR A 5 4.76 7.59 -3.00
N LYS A 6 5.67 7.46 -3.97
CA LYS A 6 6.59 8.52 -4.38
C LYS A 6 6.73 8.48 -5.90
N THR A 7 7.18 9.58 -6.48
CA THR A 7 7.31 9.76 -7.93
C THR A 7 8.44 8.93 -8.55
N GLU A 8 9.45 8.54 -7.76
CA GLU A 8 10.60 7.79 -8.24
C GLU A 8 10.22 6.35 -8.62
N LEU A 9 10.53 5.96 -9.85
CA LEU A 9 10.24 4.62 -10.35
C LEU A 9 10.92 3.52 -9.53
N ASP A 10 12.14 3.78 -9.05
CA ASP A 10 12.88 2.84 -8.20
C ASP A 10 12.16 2.62 -6.86
N PHE A 11 11.53 3.66 -6.30
CA PHE A 11 10.71 3.52 -5.10
C PHE A 11 9.46 2.69 -5.38
N LEU A 12 8.74 2.99 -6.47
CA LEU A 12 7.52 2.23 -6.83
C LEU A 12 7.80 0.73 -7.04
N LYS A 13 8.99 0.40 -7.53
CA LYS A 13 9.47 -0.98 -7.70
C LYS A 13 10.07 -1.58 -6.42
N SER A 14 10.40 -0.76 -5.42
CA SER A 14 11.03 -1.23 -4.19
C SER A 14 10.01 -1.86 -3.24
N ARG A 15 10.54 -2.56 -2.24
CA ARG A 15 9.76 -3.12 -1.13
C ARG A 15 9.13 -2.03 -0.25
N ASP A 16 9.66 -0.82 -0.29
CA ASP A 16 9.19 0.30 0.54
C ASP A 16 7.86 0.88 0.04
N ALA A 17 7.53 0.67 -1.24
CA ALA A 17 6.23 1.03 -1.80
C ALA A 17 5.15 -0.03 -1.52
N ALA A 18 5.49 -1.15 -0.89
CA ALA A 18 4.56 -2.23 -0.59
C ALA A 18 3.90 -2.06 0.78
N LEU A 19 2.67 -2.58 0.90
CA LEU A 19 1.99 -2.68 2.19
C LEU A 19 2.64 -3.76 3.07
N THR A 20 3.23 -3.33 4.18
CA THR A 20 3.84 -4.17 5.22
C THR A 20 2.94 -4.28 6.46
N LEU A 21 3.25 -5.25 7.34
CA LEU A 21 2.47 -5.48 8.56
C LEU A 21 2.60 -4.29 9.51
N SER A 22 3.82 -3.81 9.73
CA SER A 22 4.09 -2.66 10.60
C SER A 22 3.36 -1.40 10.13
N PHE A 23 3.23 -1.21 8.81
CA PHE A 23 2.42 -0.11 8.28
C PHE A 23 0.92 -0.32 8.55
N ALA A 24 0.41 -1.54 8.33
CA ALA A 24 -0.99 -1.87 8.61
C ALA A 24 -1.35 -1.69 10.10
N GLU A 25 -0.46 -2.09 11.02
CA GLU A 25 -0.63 -1.91 12.46
C GLU A 25 -0.69 -0.43 12.85
N ARG A 26 0.26 0.37 12.35
CA ARG A 26 0.28 1.82 12.57
C ARG A 26 -1.01 2.51 12.07
N VAL A 27 -1.52 2.05 10.94
CA VAL A 27 -2.77 2.56 10.38
C VAL A 27 -3.97 2.16 11.24
N ALA A 28 -3.99 0.92 11.73
CA ALA A 28 -5.05 0.38 12.56
C ALA A 28 -5.17 1.08 13.94
N GLU A 29 -4.10 1.72 14.42
CA GLU A 29 -4.14 2.57 15.63
C GLU A 29 -5.12 3.75 15.49
N GLN A 30 -5.37 4.23 14.26
CA GLN A 30 -6.41 5.22 13.99
C GLN A 30 -7.77 4.53 13.97
N LYS A 31 -8.35 4.29 15.15
CA LYS A 31 -9.55 3.44 15.42
C LYS A 31 -10.87 3.90 14.80
N ASP A 32 -10.86 4.87 13.89
CA ASP A 32 -12.07 5.57 13.49
C ASP A 32 -12.88 4.81 12.44
N LYS A 33 -12.23 4.13 11.46
CA LYS A 33 -12.88 3.53 10.27
C LYS A 33 -12.05 2.40 9.66
N ARG A 34 -12.64 1.69 8.68
CA ARG A 34 -11.87 0.82 7.78
C ARG A 34 -10.87 1.64 6.96
N HIS A 35 -9.68 1.10 6.81
CA HIS A 35 -8.54 1.77 6.18
C HIS A 35 -8.21 1.14 4.84
N LEU A 36 -8.60 1.82 3.75
CA LEU A 36 -8.13 1.46 2.42
C LEU A 36 -6.71 2.00 2.21
N VAL A 37 -5.77 1.12 1.88
CA VAL A 37 -4.36 1.44 1.61
C VAL A 37 -4.02 1.14 0.16
N PHE A 38 -3.58 2.18 -0.55
CA PHE A 38 -3.04 2.09 -1.90
C PHE A 38 -1.52 1.88 -1.84
N ALA A 39 -1.03 0.79 -2.41
CA ALA A 39 0.39 0.44 -2.41
C ALA A 39 0.76 -0.34 -3.68
N SER A 40 2.06 -0.39 -4.02
CA SER A 40 2.52 -1.04 -5.25
C SER A 40 2.30 -2.55 -5.23
N ALA A 41 2.58 -3.14 -4.07
CA ALA A 41 2.41 -4.54 -3.76
C ALA A 41 1.99 -4.68 -2.29
N ARG A 42 1.87 -5.93 -1.83
CA ARG A 42 1.57 -6.25 -0.44
C ARG A 42 2.32 -7.50 -0.02
N PHE A 43 2.92 -7.45 1.16
CA PHE A 43 3.65 -8.59 1.75
C PHE A 43 2.91 -9.26 2.92
N VAL A 44 1.71 -8.80 3.23
CA VAL A 44 0.88 -9.31 4.33
C VAL A 44 -0.36 -9.98 3.76
N PRO A 45 -0.77 -11.19 4.15
CA PRO A 45 -1.98 -11.85 3.64
C PRO A 45 -3.29 -11.24 4.18
N ASN A 46 -4.42 -11.40 3.46
CA ASN A 46 -5.69 -10.71 3.78
C ASN A 46 -6.23 -11.12 5.15
N LYS A 47 -6.03 -12.38 5.54
CA LYS A 47 -6.41 -12.91 6.86
C LYS A 47 -5.83 -12.11 8.03
N MET A 48 -4.70 -11.42 7.82
CA MET A 48 -4.07 -10.57 8.85
C MET A 48 -4.51 -9.11 8.75
N LEU A 49 -4.92 -8.63 7.58
CA LEU A 49 -5.38 -7.25 7.39
C LEU A 49 -6.84 -7.05 7.82
N LEU A 50 -7.69 -8.06 7.62
CA LEU A 50 -9.12 -7.98 7.96
C LEU A 50 -9.38 -7.67 9.45
N PRO A 51 -8.71 -8.32 10.43
CA PRO A 51 -8.87 -7.97 11.84
C PRO A 51 -8.37 -6.57 12.19
N LEU A 52 -7.40 -6.04 11.43
CA LEU A 52 -6.89 -4.68 11.57
C LEU A 52 -7.80 -3.63 10.93
N GLY A 53 -8.88 -4.04 10.26
CA GLY A 53 -9.74 -3.14 9.49
C GLY A 53 -9.04 -2.52 8.29
N VAL A 54 -7.95 -3.13 7.80
CA VAL A 54 -7.15 -2.64 6.68
C VAL A 54 -7.52 -3.39 5.40
N GLU A 55 -7.73 -2.65 4.33
CA GLU A 55 -7.99 -3.17 2.99
C GLU A 55 -6.88 -2.71 2.04
N TYR A 56 -6.48 -3.58 1.11
CA TYR A 56 -5.41 -3.30 0.15
C TYR A 56 -6.00 -3.01 -1.23
N ALA A 57 -5.54 -1.92 -1.84
CA ALA A 57 -5.76 -1.60 -3.24
C ALA A 57 -4.41 -1.47 -3.97
N PRO A 58 -4.21 -2.14 -5.12
CA PRO A 58 -3.00 -1.97 -5.89
C PRO A 58 -2.96 -0.59 -6.55
N LEU A 59 -1.76 -0.02 -6.65
CA LEU A 59 -1.53 1.19 -7.44
C LEU A 59 -1.84 0.94 -8.94
N PRO A 60 -2.42 1.93 -9.65
CA PRO A 60 -2.69 1.82 -11.07
C PRO A 60 -1.43 1.48 -11.88
N PHE A 61 -1.56 0.57 -12.85
CA PHE A 61 -0.43 0.16 -13.69
C PHE A 61 0.21 1.33 -14.46
N ALA A 62 -0.56 2.40 -14.73
CA ALA A 62 -0.09 3.62 -15.38
C ALA A 62 1.11 4.26 -14.64
N LEU A 63 1.21 4.13 -13.32
CA LEU A 63 2.30 4.69 -12.53
C LEU A 63 3.66 4.01 -12.78
N TYR A 64 3.67 2.80 -13.34
CA TYR A 64 4.91 2.08 -13.68
C TYR A 64 5.35 2.34 -15.13
N ARG A 65 4.52 2.99 -15.93
CA ARG A 65 4.75 3.20 -17.36
C ARG A 65 5.16 4.65 -17.57
N PHE A 66 6.41 4.98 -17.25
CA PHE A 66 7.03 6.15 -17.86
C PHE A 66 7.25 5.82 -19.33
N GLU A 67 6.75 6.68 -20.23
CA GLU A 67 6.97 6.55 -21.67
C GLU A 67 8.45 6.35 -21.92
N LYS A 68 8.80 5.27 -22.62
CA LYS A 68 10.07 5.22 -23.32
C LYS A 68 9.93 6.20 -24.48
N GLU A 69 10.48 7.39 -24.34
CA GLU A 69 10.92 8.17 -25.51
C GLU A 69 12.04 7.41 -26.25
#